data_AF-A0A9D0H1V2-F1
#
_entry.id   AF-A0A9D0H1V2-F1
#
_cell.length_a   1.000
_cell.length_b   1.000
_cell.length_c   1.000
_cell.angle_alpha   90.00
_cell.angle_beta   90.00
_cell.angle_gamma   90.00
#
_symmetry.space_group_name_H-M   'P 1'
#
loop_
_entity.id
_entity.type
_entity.pdbx_description
1 polymer ?
#
loop_
_entity_poly.entity_id
_entity_poly.type
_entity_poly.pdbx_seq_one_letter_code
_entity_poly.pdbx_strand_id
1 'polypeptide(L)'
;MPDHQINVGDVVLVSRKHPLKDGIEGTVFEKAKNFITVVFSQKLPQGKRWRIDLFVNDITFKRMLGSLEFFEKGYSLFDEKIILGNKKPEVCHEELKFFDKNLNEFQKEAVKRAVCSPHLFLIHGPPGTGKTTTLLEVILQHVKKGDKILAAADSNTAVDNIVEGLIKRGVNVVRIGHPARLKKELLDVSIDAQVEKHPKYQEIKSLEKKIQKLRSLQESYLKPIPQRRRGLTYDQILKYARSGKKVRGHKAETLKSMAEWIRLQKEIQKLINQKRDIEDQIIDDILETAQVICATNSGAGSDFLFEDIFDVIFIDEASQSTEPSCLIPIIKGKKVVLAGDHKQLPPTVLHPDAGGLSFTMFERFIKIYPENAYMLKIQYRMNDLIKEFPSKEFYNGELFSADAVKNRKLSDITGKEGDTPITDDTPVVFVDTGGRFLEQQKRGSRSRYNPQEAETVKQIIEGLKALGVKPEDIGVITPYKDHEEYLKKLLPDIEVKTVDGFQGREKEVIIISLVRSNLDEEIGFLDDLRRLNVALTRAKRKLIVIGDAKTLSSNETYRRFIDFVKEKGKFVSVELLEKKAVL
;
A
#
# COMPACT_ATOMS: atom_id res chain seq x y z
N MET A 1 -10.49 -14.73 19.98
CA MET A 1 -11.59 -14.72 18.98
C MET A 1 -11.48 -15.95 18.09
N PRO A 2 -12.55 -16.44 17.45
CA PRO A 2 -12.43 -17.50 16.44
C PRO A 2 -11.54 -17.04 15.28
N ASP A 3 -10.89 -17.97 14.58
CA ASP A 3 -10.06 -17.63 13.41
C ASP A 3 -10.90 -16.96 12.32
N HIS A 4 -10.40 -15.85 11.77
CA HIS A 4 -11.07 -15.06 10.74
C HIS A 4 -10.05 -14.36 9.83
N GLN A 5 -10.51 -13.95 8.64
CA GLN A 5 -9.67 -13.30 7.62
C GLN A 5 -9.57 -11.78 7.75
N ILE A 6 -10.37 -11.14 8.62
CA ILE A 6 -10.34 -9.68 8.84
C ILE A 6 -8.96 -9.24 9.37
N ASN A 7 -8.38 -8.21 8.75
CA ASN A 7 -7.09 -7.60 9.06
C ASN A 7 -7.22 -6.10 9.35
N VAL A 8 -6.14 -5.51 9.89
CA VAL A 8 -6.05 -4.06 10.08
C VAL A 8 -6.13 -3.35 8.72
N GLY A 9 -6.97 -2.31 8.64
CA GLY A 9 -7.26 -1.55 7.44
C GLY A 9 -8.50 -2.00 6.66
N ASP A 10 -9.00 -3.22 6.90
CA ASP A 10 -10.18 -3.76 6.23
C ASP A 10 -11.42 -2.92 6.54
N VAL A 11 -12.27 -2.78 5.53
CA VAL A 11 -13.61 -2.22 5.70
C VAL A 11 -14.54 -3.35 6.14
N VAL A 12 -15.31 -3.12 7.19
CA VAL A 12 -16.25 -4.07 7.75
C VAL A 12 -17.63 -3.44 7.92
N LEU A 13 -18.67 -4.24 7.76
CA LEU A 13 -20.02 -3.89 8.19
C LEU A 13 -20.25 -4.45 9.59
N VAL A 14 -20.53 -3.55 10.53
CA VAL A 14 -20.92 -3.92 11.89
C VAL A 14 -22.43 -3.79 12.03
N SER A 15 -23.10 -4.92 12.28
CA SER A 15 -24.56 -5.02 12.31
C SER A 15 -25.04 -5.82 13.51
N ARG A 16 -26.35 -5.78 13.82
CA ARG A 16 -26.93 -6.63 14.88
C ARG A 16 -27.31 -7.99 14.34
N LYS A 17 -27.91 -8.04 13.14
CA LYS A 17 -28.32 -9.29 12.47
C LYS A 17 -28.14 -9.26 10.95
N HIS A 18 -28.44 -8.14 10.29
CA HIS A 18 -28.61 -8.06 8.84
C HIS A 18 -27.62 -7.05 8.22
N PRO A 19 -26.38 -7.46 7.90
CA PRO A 19 -25.32 -6.53 7.47
C PRO A 19 -25.72 -5.55 6.36
N LEU A 20 -26.53 -5.97 5.39
CA LEU A 20 -26.97 -5.11 4.29
C LEU A 20 -28.12 -4.14 4.63
N LYS A 21 -28.78 -4.29 5.78
CA LYS A 21 -29.91 -3.46 6.21
C LYS A 21 -29.58 -2.57 7.40
N ASP A 22 -28.88 -3.11 8.40
CA ASP A 22 -28.51 -2.41 9.63
C ASP A 22 -27.00 -2.32 9.85
N GLY A 23 -26.19 -2.67 8.83
CA GLY A 23 -24.74 -2.56 8.90
C GLY A 23 -24.27 -1.12 8.86
N ILE A 24 -23.35 -0.84 9.77
CA ILE A 24 -22.61 0.41 9.80
C ILE A 24 -21.18 0.10 9.33
N GLU A 25 -20.75 0.83 8.31
CA GLU A 25 -19.39 0.73 7.78
C GLU A 25 -18.38 1.25 8.82
N GLY A 26 -17.34 0.45 9.07
CA GLY A 26 -16.22 0.82 9.90
C GLY A 26 -14.91 0.30 9.33
N THR A 27 -13.80 0.91 9.72
CA THR A 27 -12.46 0.47 9.34
C THR A 27 -11.78 -0.18 10.53
N VAL A 28 -11.21 -1.36 10.33
CA VAL A 28 -10.47 -2.06 11.38
C VAL A 28 -9.18 -1.31 11.68
N PHE A 29 -9.02 -0.83 12.90
CA PHE A 29 -7.84 -0.08 13.35
C PHE A 29 -6.80 -0.95 14.03
N GLU A 30 -7.26 -1.90 14.84
CA GLU A 30 -6.38 -2.76 15.61
C GLU A 30 -6.95 -4.16 15.65
N LYS A 31 -6.06 -5.15 15.56
CA LYS A 31 -6.39 -6.56 15.73
C LYS A 31 -5.44 -7.16 16.75
N ALA A 32 -6.00 -7.67 17.83
CA ALA A 32 -5.29 -8.43 18.83
C ALA A 32 -5.85 -9.86 18.89
N LYS A 33 -5.21 -10.73 19.70
CA LYS A 33 -5.61 -12.14 19.85
C LYS A 33 -7.08 -12.29 20.28
N ASN A 34 -7.57 -11.35 21.09
CA ASN A 34 -8.89 -11.45 21.74
C ASN A 34 -9.87 -10.33 21.37
N PHE A 35 -9.46 -9.32 20.60
CA PHE A 35 -10.32 -8.21 20.23
C PHE A 35 -9.95 -7.61 18.88
N ILE A 36 -10.91 -6.90 18.29
CA ILE A 36 -10.71 -6.01 17.15
C ILE A 36 -11.24 -4.63 17.55
N THR A 37 -10.46 -3.59 17.28
CA THR A 37 -10.90 -2.21 17.37
C THR A 37 -11.34 -1.74 15.98
N VAL A 38 -12.59 -1.32 15.85
CA VAL A 38 -13.14 -0.79 14.59
C VAL A 38 -13.48 0.68 14.81
N VAL A 39 -13.01 1.54 13.89
CA VAL A 39 -13.28 2.97 13.88
C VAL A 39 -14.44 3.23 12.92
N PHE A 40 -15.36 4.09 13.34
CA PHE A 40 -16.58 4.42 12.60
C PHE A 40 -16.65 5.93 12.37
N SER A 41 -17.14 6.34 11.20
CA SER A 41 -17.48 7.73 10.91
C SER A 41 -18.73 8.20 11.66
N GLN A 42 -19.52 7.27 12.21
CA GLN A 42 -20.73 7.56 12.97
C GLN A 42 -20.80 6.75 14.27
N LYS A 43 -21.50 7.31 15.26
CA LYS A 43 -21.64 6.68 16.58
C LYS A 43 -22.46 5.38 16.47
N LEU A 44 -21.88 4.27 16.91
CA LEU A 44 -22.57 2.97 16.97
C LEU A 44 -23.76 3.02 17.96
N PRO A 45 -24.91 2.41 17.63
CA PRO A 45 -26.01 2.18 18.58
C PRO A 45 -25.52 1.36 19.79
N GLN A 46 -26.16 1.45 20.94
CA GLN A 46 -25.81 0.57 22.08
C GLN A 46 -26.24 -0.88 21.81
N GLY A 47 -25.36 -1.84 22.15
CA GLY A 47 -25.65 -3.26 21.96
C GLY A 47 -24.61 -4.19 22.60
N LYS A 48 -25.07 -5.34 23.10
CA LYS A 48 -24.22 -6.38 23.74
C LYS A 48 -23.69 -7.46 22.78
N ARG A 49 -24.26 -7.58 21.58
CA ARG A 49 -23.86 -8.55 20.55
C ARG A 49 -23.85 -7.87 19.19
N TRP A 50 -22.75 -8.06 18.49
CA TRP A 50 -22.47 -7.47 17.18
C TRP A 50 -22.00 -8.57 16.24
N ARG A 51 -22.39 -8.43 14.98
CA ARG A 51 -21.88 -9.20 13.86
C ARG A 51 -20.97 -8.29 13.06
N ILE A 52 -19.81 -8.79 12.67
CA ILE A 52 -18.83 -8.09 11.84
C ILE A 52 -18.67 -8.91 10.56
N ASP A 53 -18.95 -8.29 9.42
CA ASP A 53 -18.80 -8.89 8.10
C ASP A 53 -17.74 -8.10 7.33
N LEU A 54 -16.84 -8.80 6.64
CA LEU A 54 -15.90 -8.14 5.72
C LEU A 54 -16.69 -7.50 4.58
N PHE A 55 -16.41 -6.23 4.29
CA PHE A 55 -17.12 -5.48 3.26
C PHE A 55 -16.13 -5.01 2.20
N VAL A 56 -16.47 -5.28 0.95
CA VAL A 56 -15.70 -4.78 -0.20
C VAL A 56 -16.32 -3.45 -0.61
N ASN A 57 -15.58 -2.37 -0.39
CA ASN A 57 -16.01 -1.04 -0.80
C ASN A 57 -15.67 -0.82 -2.29
N ASP A 58 -16.67 -0.42 -3.08
CA ASP A 58 -16.52 -0.15 -4.52
C ASP A 58 -16.02 1.27 -4.84
N ILE A 59 -15.78 2.12 -3.83
CA ILE A 59 -15.28 3.49 -3.99
C ILE A 59 -14.00 3.53 -4.83
N THR A 60 -13.05 2.61 -4.61
CA THR A 60 -11.81 2.60 -5.39
C THR A 60 -12.09 2.37 -6.88
N PHE A 61 -13.00 1.44 -7.22
CA PHE A 61 -13.41 1.20 -8.61
C PHE A 61 -14.21 2.38 -9.18
N LYS A 62 -15.11 2.98 -8.40
CA LYS A 62 -15.86 4.18 -8.80
C LYS A 62 -14.93 5.35 -9.11
N ARG A 63 -13.87 5.54 -8.32
CA ARG A 63 -12.86 6.58 -8.58
C ARG A 63 -12.04 6.30 -9.83
N MET A 64 -11.64 5.05 -10.06
CA MET A 64 -10.98 4.65 -11.30
C MET A 64 -11.87 4.94 -12.52
N LEU A 65 -13.13 4.50 -12.50
CA LEU A 65 -14.10 4.76 -13.57
C LEU A 65 -14.35 6.26 -13.76
N GLY A 66 -14.53 7.01 -12.66
CA GLY A 66 -14.71 8.45 -12.71
C GLY A 66 -13.51 9.17 -13.33
N SER A 67 -12.28 8.73 -13.05
CA SER A 67 -11.07 9.30 -13.66
C SER A 67 -10.98 9.00 -15.17
N LEU A 68 -11.44 7.82 -15.60
CA LEU A 68 -11.52 7.46 -17.02
C LEU A 68 -12.58 8.29 -17.75
N GLU A 69 -13.76 8.46 -17.15
CA GLU A 69 -14.82 9.32 -17.72
C GLU A 69 -14.38 10.79 -17.80
N PHE A 70 -13.62 11.27 -16.81
CA PHE A 70 -13.08 12.63 -16.80
C PHE A 70 -12.03 12.83 -17.91
N PHE A 71 -11.17 11.82 -18.10
CA PHE A 71 -10.20 11.76 -19.19
C PHE A 71 -10.88 11.70 -20.57
N GLU A 72 -11.90 10.86 -20.74
CA GLU A 72 -12.63 10.75 -22.02
C GLU A 72 -13.32 12.08 -22.42
N LYS A 73 -13.74 12.88 -21.43
CA LYS A 73 -14.36 14.19 -21.65
C LYS A 73 -13.38 15.31 -21.98
N GLY A 74 -12.06 15.06 -21.99
CA GLY A 74 -11.07 16.09 -22.28
C GLY A 74 -10.78 17.01 -21.10
N TYR A 75 -11.10 16.60 -19.87
CA TYR A 75 -10.95 17.46 -18.69
C TYR A 75 -9.61 17.28 -17.97
N SER A 76 -8.76 16.35 -18.41
CA SER A 76 -7.44 16.12 -17.83
C SER A 76 -6.57 17.37 -17.91
N LEU A 77 -5.96 17.77 -16.79
CA LEU A 77 -4.92 18.81 -16.80
C LEU A 77 -3.60 18.33 -17.40
N PHE A 78 -3.35 17.02 -17.34
CA PHE A 78 -2.19 16.41 -17.96
C PHE A 78 -2.46 16.15 -19.44
N ASP A 79 -1.45 16.36 -20.30
CA ASP A 79 -1.58 16.23 -21.75
C ASP A 79 -1.98 14.80 -22.15
N GLU A 80 -3.23 14.66 -22.62
CA GLU A 80 -3.83 13.38 -23.00
C GLU A 80 -3.09 12.72 -24.16
N LYS A 81 -2.45 13.51 -25.04
CA LYS A 81 -1.65 12.96 -26.14
C LYS A 81 -0.42 12.25 -25.63
N ILE A 82 0.14 12.66 -24.48
CA ILE A 82 1.24 11.95 -23.81
C ILE A 82 0.71 10.66 -23.17
N ILE A 83 -0.46 10.69 -22.52
CA ILE A 83 -1.07 9.49 -21.94
C ILE A 83 -1.33 8.42 -23.01
N LEU A 84 -1.85 8.82 -24.18
CA LEU A 84 -2.19 7.94 -25.28
C LEU A 84 -1.01 7.48 -26.14
N GLY A 85 0.19 8.04 -25.96
CA GLY A 85 1.35 7.70 -26.80
C GLY A 85 1.50 8.54 -28.08
N ASN A 86 0.64 9.52 -28.30
CA ASN A 86 0.55 10.32 -29.53
C ASN A 86 1.46 11.57 -29.54
N LYS A 87 2.04 11.94 -28.41
CA LYS A 87 3.01 13.05 -28.28
C LYS A 87 4.18 12.60 -27.42
N LYS A 88 5.41 12.86 -27.88
CA LYS A 88 6.62 12.59 -27.10
C LYS A 88 6.86 13.73 -26.09
N PRO A 89 7.01 13.44 -24.79
CA PRO A 89 7.34 14.46 -23.80
C PRO A 89 8.79 14.93 -23.96
N GLU A 90 9.00 16.24 -23.80
CA GLU A 90 10.34 16.83 -23.80
C GLU A 90 11.15 16.39 -22.58
N VAL A 91 12.45 16.24 -22.77
CA VAL A 91 13.44 15.98 -21.71
C VAL A 91 14.37 17.19 -21.65
N CYS A 92 14.69 17.62 -20.44
CA CYS A 92 15.59 18.74 -20.21
C CYS A 92 16.75 18.29 -19.30
N HIS A 93 17.80 19.10 -19.26
CA HIS A 93 18.91 18.99 -18.32
C HIS A 93 19.20 20.37 -17.72
N GLU A 94 19.22 20.46 -16.39
CA GLU A 94 19.50 21.69 -15.65
C GLU A 94 20.48 21.39 -14.51
N GLU A 95 21.36 22.35 -14.20
CA GLU A 95 22.20 22.28 -13.01
C GLU A 95 21.43 22.72 -11.77
N LEU A 96 21.51 21.92 -10.71
CA LEU A 96 20.74 22.14 -9.48
C LEU A 96 21.65 22.14 -8.26
N LYS A 97 21.26 22.94 -7.25
CA LYS A 97 21.82 22.85 -5.90
C LYS A 97 20.98 21.87 -5.09
N PHE A 98 21.56 20.71 -4.80
CA PHE A 98 20.89 19.63 -4.06
C PHE A 98 20.77 19.95 -2.57
N PHE A 99 19.66 19.55 -1.95
CA PHE A 99 19.47 19.63 -0.51
C PHE A 99 20.19 18.47 0.18
N ASP A 100 20.05 17.26 -0.34
CA ASP A 100 20.79 16.09 0.14
C ASP A 100 22.21 16.04 -0.47
N LYS A 101 23.23 16.16 0.39
CA LYS A 101 24.64 16.14 -0.01
C LYS A 101 25.18 14.73 -0.29
N ASN A 102 24.44 13.69 0.10
CA ASN A 102 24.89 12.29 0.00
C ASN A 102 24.38 11.59 -1.27
N LEU A 103 23.69 12.30 -2.16
CA LEU A 103 23.24 11.73 -3.42
C LEU A 103 24.44 11.34 -4.29
N ASN A 104 24.36 10.16 -4.89
CA ASN A 104 25.34 9.73 -5.89
C ASN A 104 25.03 10.33 -7.28
N GLU A 105 25.96 10.21 -8.21
CA GLU A 105 25.84 10.80 -9.55
C GLU A 105 24.60 10.33 -10.33
N PHE A 106 24.19 9.05 -10.18
CA PHE A 106 22.98 8.56 -10.85
C PHE A 106 21.70 9.14 -10.24
N GLN A 107 21.67 9.34 -8.92
CA GLN A 107 20.54 10.00 -8.26
C GLN A 107 20.49 11.49 -8.61
N LYS A 108 21.64 12.18 -8.63
CA LYS A 108 21.74 13.58 -9.06
C LYS A 108 21.24 13.76 -10.49
N GLU A 109 21.66 12.90 -11.42
CA GLU A 109 21.22 12.97 -12.81
C GLU A 109 19.71 12.74 -12.94
N ALA A 110 19.16 11.75 -12.22
CA ALA A 110 17.72 11.53 -12.17
C ALA A 110 16.97 12.76 -11.63
N VAL A 111 17.49 13.40 -10.57
CA VAL A 111 16.89 14.61 -9.99
C VAL A 111 16.92 15.77 -10.98
N LYS A 112 18.08 16.03 -11.62
CA LYS A 112 18.23 17.09 -12.63
C LYS A 112 17.16 16.96 -13.70
N ARG A 113 17.11 15.81 -14.37
CA ARG A 113 16.14 15.54 -15.45
C ARG A 113 14.69 15.58 -14.95
N ALA A 114 14.41 15.02 -13.77
CA ALA A 114 13.06 14.99 -13.21
C ALA A 114 12.53 16.40 -12.94
N VAL A 115 13.36 17.30 -12.40
CA VAL A 115 12.97 18.67 -12.05
C VAL A 115 12.75 19.54 -13.28
N CYS A 116 13.60 19.43 -14.30
CA CYS A 116 13.53 20.30 -15.47
C CYS A 116 12.62 19.76 -16.60
N SER A 117 12.32 18.46 -16.65
CA SER A 117 11.39 17.94 -17.65
C SER A 117 9.99 18.54 -17.44
N PRO A 118 9.36 19.12 -18.48
CA PRO A 118 8.14 19.92 -18.31
C PRO A 118 6.88 19.07 -18.06
N HIS A 119 6.79 17.89 -18.68
CA HIS A 119 5.55 17.09 -18.66
C HIS A 119 5.73 15.79 -17.89
N LEU A 120 6.65 14.92 -18.32
CA LEU A 120 6.77 13.56 -17.80
C LEU A 120 8.23 13.19 -17.53
N PHE A 121 8.47 12.59 -16.37
CA PHE A 121 9.73 11.91 -16.09
C PHE A 121 9.53 10.64 -15.24
N LEU A 122 10.34 9.61 -15.48
CA LEU A 122 10.28 8.33 -14.81
C LEU A 122 11.60 8.00 -14.11
N ILE A 123 11.54 7.77 -12.80
CA ILE A 123 12.66 7.29 -12.00
C ILE A 123 12.51 5.77 -11.87
N HIS A 124 13.34 5.03 -12.60
CA HIS A 124 13.44 3.58 -12.44
C HIS A 124 14.40 3.27 -11.29
N GLY A 125 13.86 2.80 -10.17
CA GLY A 125 14.63 2.53 -8.96
C GLY A 125 14.67 1.04 -8.62
N PRO A 126 15.69 0.29 -9.09
CA PRO A 126 15.97 -1.08 -8.66
C PRO A 126 16.10 -1.23 -7.13
N PRO A 127 16.05 -2.46 -6.59
CA PRO A 127 16.13 -2.72 -5.15
C PRO A 127 17.36 -2.07 -4.49
N GLY A 128 17.11 -1.34 -3.39
CA GLY A 128 18.18 -0.74 -2.59
C GLY A 128 18.84 0.49 -3.20
N THR A 129 18.34 1.05 -4.31
CA THR A 129 18.96 2.21 -4.99
C THR A 129 18.60 3.59 -4.43
N GLY A 130 17.78 3.65 -3.37
CA GLY A 130 17.33 4.91 -2.79
C GLY A 130 16.30 5.65 -3.66
N LYS A 131 15.38 4.92 -4.31
CA LYS A 131 14.28 5.47 -5.12
C LYS A 131 13.50 6.55 -4.38
N THR A 132 12.97 6.24 -3.19
CA THR A 132 12.22 7.20 -2.38
C THR A 132 13.09 8.37 -1.93
N THR A 133 14.37 8.17 -1.60
CA THR A 133 15.31 9.26 -1.29
C THR A 133 15.50 10.21 -2.47
N THR A 134 15.62 9.67 -3.68
CA THR A 134 15.73 10.44 -4.92
C THR A 134 14.43 11.20 -5.18
N LEU A 135 13.28 10.54 -5.04
CA LEU A 135 11.96 11.17 -5.22
C LEU A 135 11.75 12.32 -4.24
N LEU A 136 12.14 12.15 -2.97
CA LEU A 136 12.07 13.20 -1.94
C LEU A 136 12.90 14.42 -2.33
N GLU A 137 14.11 14.24 -2.85
CA GLU A 137 14.91 15.37 -3.36
C GLU A 137 14.18 16.11 -4.48
N VAL A 138 13.58 15.40 -5.44
CA VAL A 138 12.81 16.04 -6.53
C VAL A 138 11.63 16.84 -5.95
N ILE A 139 10.91 16.28 -4.97
CA ILE A 139 9.82 16.98 -4.28
C ILE A 139 10.34 18.26 -3.63
N LEU A 140 11.47 18.23 -2.90
CA LEU A 140 12.06 19.42 -2.27
C LEU A 140 12.42 20.51 -3.27
N GLN A 141 12.93 20.13 -4.45
CA GLN A 141 13.24 21.09 -5.51
C GLN A 141 11.98 21.79 -6.03
N HIS A 142 10.85 21.08 -6.12
CA HIS A 142 9.55 21.65 -6.48
C HIS A 142 8.93 22.48 -5.33
N VAL A 143 9.09 22.05 -4.07
CA VAL A 143 8.70 22.85 -2.90
C VAL A 143 9.44 24.20 -2.90
N LYS A 144 10.73 24.20 -3.23
CA LYS A 144 11.54 25.42 -3.35
C LYS A 144 11.05 26.36 -4.46
N LYS A 145 10.50 25.82 -5.54
CA LYS A 145 9.90 26.59 -6.64
C LYS A 145 8.54 27.20 -6.26
N GLY A 146 7.94 26.75 -5.16
CA GLY A 146 6.59 27.16 -4.75
C GLY A 146 5.48 26.46 -5.53
N ASP A 147 5.78 25.32 -6.15
CA ASP A 147 4.79 24.53 -6.88
C ASP A 147 3.76 23.91 -5.91
N LYS A 148 2.50 23.83 -6.34
CA LYS A 148 1.47 23.06 -5.61
C LYS A 148 1.61 21.58 -5.93
N ILE A 149 1.92 20.77 -4.91
CA ILE A 149 2.37 19.38 -5.08
C ILE A 149 1.38 18.37 -4.49
N LEU A 150 1.07 17.33 -5.26
CA LEU A 150 0.45 16.09 -4.78
C LEU A 150 1.45 14.95 -4.89
N ALA A 151 1.77 14.31 -3.77
CA ALA A 151 2.53 13.06 -3.72
C ALA A 151 1.62 11.88 -3.41
N ALA A 152 1.61 10.88 -4.29
CA ALA A 152 0.73 9.73 -4.22
C ALA A 152 1.46 8.39 -4.32
N ALA A 153 0.77 7.32 -3.94
CA ALA A 153 1.16 5.94 -4.18
C ALA A 153 -0.07 5.01 -4.04
N ASP A 154 0.00 3.77 -4.51
CA ASP A 154 -1.12 2.82 -4.38
C ASP A 154 -1.38 2.41 -2.92
N SER A 155 -0.30 2.24 -2.14
CA SER A 155 -0.35 1.70 -0.79
C SER A 155 -0.15 2.77 0.28
N ASN A 156 -0.82 2.63 1.43
CA ASN A 156 -0.66 3.56 2.56
C ASN A 156 0.80 3.58 3.06
N THR A 157 1.47 2.43 3.12
CA THR A 157 2.86 2.33 3.56
C THR A 157 3.81 3.17 2.69
N ALA A 158 3.62 3.16 1.36
CA ALA A 158 4.44 3.96 0.45
C ALA A 158 4.21 5.47 0.66
N VAL A 159 2.95 5.89 0.80
CA VAL A 159 2.63 7.30 1.11
C VAL A 159 3.22 7.73 2.45
N ASP A 160 3.09 6.90 3.48
CA ASP A 160 3.59 7.18 4.82
C ASP A 160 5.13 7.31 4.84
N ASN A 161 5.85 6.54 4.01
CA ASN A 161 7.30 6.69 3.86
C ASN A 161 7.70 8.03 3.21
N ILE A 162 6.92 8.52 2.24
CA ILE A 162 7.12 9.86 1.67
C ILE A 162 6.88 10.92 2.75
N VAL A 163 5.78 10.81 3.50
CA VAL A 163 5.39 11.75 4.55
C VAL A 163 6.47 11.83 5.63
N GLU A 164 6.97 10.70 6.14
CA GLU A 164 8.09 10.65 7.08
C GLU A 164 9.35 11.34 6.52
N GLY A 165 9.65 11.08 5.25
CA GLY A 165 10.80 11.65 4.57
C GLY A 165 10.73 13.17 4.44
N LEU A 166 9.55 13.72 4.21
CA LEU A 166 9.27 15.16 4.08
C LEU A 166 9.26 15.85 5.45
N ILE A 167 8.63 15.26 6.47
CA ILE A 167 8.60 15.81 7.84
C ILE A 167 10.02 15.92 8.41
N LYS A 168 10.86 14.90 8.20
CA LYS A 168 12.28 14.93 8.62
C LYS A 168 13.08 16.07 8.00
N ARG A 169 12.59 16.66 6.91
CA ARG A 169 13.20 17.77 6.18
C ARG A 169 12.49 19.10 6.41
N GLY A 170 11.53 19.15 7.34
CA GLY A 170 10.82 20.37 7.73
C GLY A 170 9.78 20.86 6.72
N VAL A 171 9.29 19.99 5.83
CA VAL A 171 8.23 20.35 4.88
C VAL A 171 6.87 20.27 5.56
N ASN A 172 6.00 21.27 5.33
CA ASN A 172 4.61 21.22 5.79
C ASN A 172 3.78 20.27 4.92
N VAL A 173 3.32 19.16 5.51
CA VAL A 173 2.63 18.08 4.80
C VAL A 173 1.22 17.88 5.36
N VAL A 174 0.26 17.66 4.46
CA VAL A 174 -1.09 17.19 4.80
C VAL A 174 -1.28 15.78 4.27
N ARG A 175 -1.58 14.83 5.15
CA ARG A 175 -1.84 13.42 4.80
C ARG A 175 -3.34 13.16 4.69
N ILE A 176 -3.82 12.80 3.50
CA ILE A 176 -5.23 12.49 3.22
C ILE A 176 -5.46 10.97 3.20
N GLY A 177 -6.18 10.48 4.20
CA GLY A 177 -6.57 9.09 4.31
C GLY A 177 -7.12 8.79 5.69
N HIS A 178 -7.93 7.74 5.79
CA HIS A 178 -8.57 7.39 7.05
C HIS A 178 -7.52 7.13 8.15
N PRO A 179 -7.56 7.84 9.30
CA PRO A 179 -6.52 7.78 10.35
C PRO A 179 -6.15 6.37 10.78
N ALA A 180 -7.14 5.46 10.78
CA ALA A 180 -6.93 4.05 11.11
C ALA A 180 -5.94 3.28 10.21
N ARG A 181 -5.59 3.82 9.04
CA ARG A 181 -4.67 3.21 8.07
C ARG A 181 -3.29 3.85 8.07
N LEU A 182 -3.07 4.88 8.88
CA LEU A 182 -1.81 5.60 8.99
C LEU A 182 -0.96 5.02 10.11
N LYS A 183 0.36 5.14 10.00
CA LYS A 183 1.27 4.93 11.13
C LYS A 183 0.92 5.90 12.27
N LYS A 184 0.97 5.43 13.53
CA LYS A 184 0.59 6.21 14.72
C LYS A 184 1.35 7.54 14.82
N GLU A 185 2.61 7.55 14.43
CA GLU A 185 3.50 8.72 14.43
C GLU A 185 3.08 9.81 13.40
N LEU A 186 2.26 9.44 12.41
CA LEU A 186 1.80 10.33 11.33
C LEU A 186 0.36 10.81 11.52
N LEU A 187 -0.30 10.45 12.62
CA LEU A 187 -1.68 10.86 12.88
C LEU A 187 -1.81 12.39 12.96
N ASP A 188 -0.81 13.07 13.52
CA ASP A 188 -0.83 14.51 13.71
C ASP A 188 -0.83 15.34 12.42
N VAL A 189 -0.33 14.76 11.33
CA VAL A 189 -0.28 15.38 9.99
C VAL A 189 -1.46 14.96 9.12
N SER A 190 -2.35 14.08 9.62
CA SER A 190 -3.58 13.72 8.90
C SER A 190 -4.52 14.92 8.79
N ILE A 191 -5.25 15.00 7.69
CA ILE A 191 -6.26 16.05 7.49
C ILE A 191 -7.26 16.10 8.64
N ASP A 192 -7.75 14.95 9.11
CA ASP A 192 -8.68 14.86 10.23
C ASP A 192 -8.11 15.49 11.52
N ALA A 193 -6.86 15.15 11.87
CA ALA A 193 -6.22 15.71 13.06
C ALA A 193 -5.94 17.22 12.94
N GLN A 194 -5.63 17.71 11.74
CA GLN A 194 -5.42 19.14 11.50
C GLN A 194 -6.74 19.91 11.60
N VAL A 195 -7.85 19.35 11.08
CA VAL A 195 -9.20 19.90 11.25
C VAL A 195 -9.54 20.03 12.73
N GLU A 196 -9.24 19.01 13.55
CA GLU A 196 -9.51 19.07 14.99
C GLU A 196 -8.70 20.13 15.75
N LYS A 197 -7.51 20.47 15.25
CA LYS A 197 -6.62 21.50 15.83
C LYS A 197 -6.97 22.91 15.35
N HIS A 198 -7.77 23.05 14.30
CA HIS A 198 -8.08 24.35 13.71
C HIS A 198 -8.91 25.24 14.66
N PRO A 199 -8.64 26.57 14.75
CA PRO A 199 -9.39 27.46 15.64
C PRO A 199 -10.91 27.44 15.45
N LYS A 200 -11.38 27.38 14.19
CA LYS A 200 -12.81 27.31 13.86
C LYS A 200 -13.47 25.97 14.26
N TYR A 201 -12.72 24.95 14.64
CA TYR A 201 -13.28 23.64 15.04
C TYR A 201 -14.18 23.72 16.29
N GLN A 202 -13.98 24.74 17.15
CA GLN A 202 -14.88 24.98 18.28
C GLN A 202 -16.30 25.34 17.83
N GLU A 203 -16.45 26.00 16.68
CA GLU A 203 -17.75 26.32 16.09
C GLU A 203 -18.47 25.05 15.65
N ILE A 204 -17.74 24.12 15.01
CA ILE A 204 -18.25 22.78 14.65
C ILE A 204 -18.75 22.04 15.90
N LYS A 205 -17.93 21.97 16.96
CA LYS A 205 -18.34 21.34 18.24
C LYS A 205 -19.60 21.99 18.82
N SER A 206 -19.75 23.31 18.70
CA SER A 206 -20.93 24.03 19.16
C SER A 206 -22.19 23.66 18.35
N LEU A 207 -22.05 23.54 17.02
CA LEU A 207 -23.13 23.17 16.11
C LEU A 207 -23.55 21.72 16.33
N GLU A 208 -22.60 20.80 16.51
CA GLU A 208 -22.88 19.39 16.82
C GLU A 208 -23.70 19.24 18.10
N LYS A 209 -23.33 19.94 19.18
CA LYS A 209 -24.11 19.95 20.42
C LYS A 209 -25.54 20.46 20.20
N LYS A 210 -25.72 21.53 19.40
CA LYS A 210 -27.05 22.05 19.03
C LYS A 210 -27.84 21.03 18.22
N ILE A 211 -27.23 20.43 17.20
CA ILE A 211 -27.84 19.39 16.36
C ILE A 211 -28.28 18.20 17.22
N GLN A 212 -27.42 17.73 18.13
CA GLN A 212 -27.75 16.60 19.00
C GLN A 212 -28.92 16.93 19.93
N LYS A 213 -28.96 18.14 20.50
CA LYS A 213 -30.08 18.61 21.34
C LYS A 213 -31.39 18.67 20.54
N LEU A 214 -31.36 19.20 19.31
CA LEU A 214 -32.55 19.24 18.44
C LEU A 214 -32.99 17.86 18.00
N ARG A 215 -32.05 16.93 17.72
CA ARG A 215 -32.38 15.52 17.38
C ARG A 215 -33.07 14.83 18.56
N SER A 216 -32.55 14.98 19.78
CA SER A 216 -33.19 14.44 20.98
C SER A 216 -34.59 15.02 21.19
N LEU A 217 -34.76 16.34 20.99
CA LEU A 217 -36.08 16.97 21.04
C LEU A 217 -37.01 16.45 19.93
N GLN A 218 -36.48 16.26 18.71
CA GLN A 218 -37.22 15.77 17.56
C GLN A 218 -37.78 14.35 17.76
N GLU A 219 -37.09 13.50 18.50
CA GLU A 219 -37.56 12.15 18.86
C GLU A 219 -38.84 12.17 19.71
N SER A 220 -39.11 13.26 20.43
CA SER A 220 -40.38 13.41 21.19
C SER A 220 -41.60 13.71 20.30
N TYR A 221 -41.40 14.01 19.01
CA TYR A 221 -42.46 14.35 18.06
C TYR A 221 -42.73 13.24 17.03
N LEU A 222 -43.95 13.20 16.51
CA LEU A 222 -44.37 12.19 15.53
C LEU A 222 -43.69 12.39 14.17
N LYS A 223 -42.78 11.47 13.82
CA LYS A 223 -42.17 11.43 12.47
C LYS A 223 -43.23 11.23 11.38
N PRO A 224 -43.30 12.10 10.35
CA PRO A 224 -44.28 12.05 9.26
C PRO A 224 -43.88 11.02 8.20
N ILE A 225 -43.98 9.74 8.53
CA ILE A 225 -43.78 8.63 7.58
C ILE A 225 -44.98 8.52 6.60
N PRO A 226 -44.83 7.94 5.39
CA PRO A 226 -45.89 7.89 4.38
C PRO A 226 -47.26 7.41 4.91
N GLN A 227 -47.27 6.34 5.71
CA GLN A 227 -48.47 5.79 6.35
C GLN A 227 -49.17 6.81 7.29
N ARG A 228 -48.38 7.59 8.04
CA ARG A 228 -48.89 8.61 8.97
C ARG A 228 -49.28 9.91 8.27
N ARG A 229 -48.75 10.18 7.07
CA ARG A 229 -49.09 11.39 6.31
C ARG A 229 -50.43 11.29 5.58
N ARG A 230 -50.92 10.07 5.28
CA ARG A 230 -52.16 9.84 4.51
C ARG A 230 -52.24 10.71 3.25
N GLY A 231 -51.13 10.76 2.52
CA GLY A 231 -50.99 11.53 1.28
C GLY A 231 -50.89 13.05 1.46
N LEU A 232 -50.70 13.57 2.67
CA LEU A 232 -50.41 15.00 2.90
C LEU A 232 -48.95 15.32 2.58
N THR A 233 -48.70 16.47 1.97
CA THR A 233 -47.34 17.03 1.81
C THR A 233 -46.85 17.65 3.12
N TYR A 234 -45.54 17.89 3.24
CA TYR A 234 -44.99 18.58 4.41
C TYR A 234 -45.56 19.99 4.58
N ASP A 235 -45.76 20.73 3.49
CA ASP A 235 -46.35 22.08 3.55
C ASP A 235 -47.82 22.06 3.94
N GLN A 236 -48.58 21.04 3.49
CA GLN A 236 -49.95 20.85 3.94
C GLN A 236 -50.03 20.56 5.44
N ILE A 237 -49.15 19.70 5.96
CA ILE A 237 -49.09 19.41 7.41
C ILE A 237 -48.77 20.68 8.21
N LEU A 238 -47.77 21.46 7.77
CA LEU A 238 -47.42 22.74 8.40
C LEU A 238 -48.59 23.74 8.36
N LYS A 239 -49.33 23.82 7.24
CA LYS A 239 -50.50 24.69 7.07
C LYS A 239 -51.67 24.28 7.96
N TYR A 240 -52.02 22.99 7.98
CA TYR A 240 -53.17 22.50 8.75
C TYR A 240 -52.89 22.48 10.26
N ALA A 241 -51.64 22.28 10.67
CA ALA A 241 -51.25 22.43 12.07
C ALA A 241 -51.48 23.86 12.60
N ARG A 242 -51.26 24.89 11.76
CA ARG A 242 -51.53 26.29 12.11
C ARG A 242 -53.02 26.61 12.17
N SER A 243 -53.83 26.05 11.27
CA SER A 243 -55.26 26.33 11.20
C SER A 243 -56.11 25.55 12.22
N GLY A 244 -55.54 24.55 12.90
CA GLY A 244 -56.24 23.72 13.88
C GLY A 244 -57.32 22.81 13.29
N LYS A 245 -57.46 22.77 11.96
CA LYS A 245 -58.50 22.00 11.27
C LYS A 245 -58.16 20.50 11.27
N LYS A 246 -59.17 19.67 11.54
CA LYS A 246 -59.09 18.22 11.31
C LYS A 246 -59.12 17.98 9.80
N VAL A 247 -58.13 17.24 9.30
CA VAL A 247 -58.02 16.94 7.86
C VAL A 247 -57.64 15.47 7.70
N ARG A 248 -58.30 14.77 6.77
CA ARG A 248 -58.03 13.36 6.42
C ARG A 248 -57.94 12.41 7.64
N GLY A 249 -58.81 12.64 8.62
CA GLY A 249 -58.89 11.82 9.83
C GLY A 249 -57.72 11.99 10.81
N HIS A 250 -56.91 13.05 10.69
CA HIS A 250 -55.92 13.42 11.70
C HIS A 250 -56.53 14.30 12.79
N LYS A 251 -56.19 14.01 14.05
CA LYS A 251 -56.42 14.94 15.17
C LYS A 251 -55.51 16.16 15.02
N ALA A 252 -55.95 17.32 15.52
CA ALA A 252 -55.17 18.55 15.48
C ALA A 252 -53.82 18.39 16.21
N GLU A 253 -53.78 17.68 17.33
CA GLU A 253 -52.56 17.34 18.08
C GLU A 253 -51.56 16.53 17.24
N THR A 254 -52.05 15.57 16.45
CA THR A 254 -51.21 14.76 15.57
C THR A 254 -50.57 15.62 14.49
N LEU A 255 -51.35 16.52 13.87
CA LEU A 255 -50.84 17.47 12.88
C LEU A 255 -49.83 18.45 13.50
N LYS A 256 -50.09 18.96 14.71
CA LYS A 256 -49.16 19.81 15.46
C LYS A 256 -47.85 19.09 15.75
N SER A 257 -47.91 17.87 16.28
CA SER A 257 -46.72 17.05 16.56
C SER A 257 -45.90 16.78 15.30
N MET A 258 -46.55 16.39 14.19
CA MET A 258 -45.86 16.21 12.90
C MET A 258 -45.28 17.52 12.35
N ALA A 259 -45.96 18.66 12.55
CA ALA A 259 -45.47 19.96 12.12
C ALA A 259 -44.23 20.40 12.90
N GLU A 260 -44.19 20.19 14.22
CA GLU A 260 -42.98 20.46 15.03
C GLU A 260 -41.82 19.56 14.62
N TRP A 261 -42.08 18.27 14.36
CA TRP A 261 -41.05 17.37 13.80
C TRP A 261 -40.44 17.92 12.51
N ILE A 262 -41.29 18.42 11.59
CA ILE A 262 -40.85 18.99 10.30
C ILE A 262 -40.05 20.29 10.51
N ARG A 263 -40.46 21.15 11.45
CA ARG A 263 -39.72 22.38 11.77
C ARG A 263 -38.34 22.09 12.31
N LEU A 264 -38.24 21.18 13.28
CA LEU A 264 -36.97 20.72 13.83
C LEU A 264 -36.10 20.08 12.75
N GLN A 265 -36.68 19.31 11.82
CA GLN A 265 -35.93 18.75 10.69
C GLN A 265 -35.33 19.83 9.80
N LYS A 266 -36.09 20.90 9.50
CA LYS A 266 -35.58 22.03 8.70
C LYS A 266 -34.46 22.77 9.43
N GLU A 267 -34.58 22.97 10.75
CA GLU A 267 -33.56 23.62 11.56
C GLU A 267 -32.29 22.77 11.68
N ILE A 268 -32.42 21.47 11.95
CA ILE A 268 -31.31 20.51 11.95
C ILE A 268 -30.58 20.54 10.61
N GLN A 269 -31.32 20.53 9.49
CA GLN A 269 -30.69 20.58 8.16
C GLN A 269 -29.93 21.88 7.93
N LYS A 270 -30.46 23.01 8.38
CA LYS A 270 -29.76 24.30 8.31
C LYS A 270 -28.45 24.26 9.09
N LEU A 271 -28.45 23.72 10.32
CA LEU A 271 -27.25 23.59 11.13
C LEU A 271 -26.24 22.61 10.52
N ILE A 272 -26.70 21.52 9.88
CA ILE A 272 -25.84 20.58 9.17
C ILE A 272 -25.15 21.26 7.99
N ASN A 273 -25.88 22.06 7.20
CA ASN A 273 -25.29 22.81 6.10
C ASN A 273 -24.27 23.84 6.62
N GLN A 274 -24.62 24.60 7.67
CA GLN A 274 -23.68 25.53 8.30
C GLN A 274 -22.43 24.84 8.84
N LYS A 275 -22.58 23.64 9.44
CA LYS A 275 -21.43 22.84 9.88
C LYS A 275 -20.53 22.51 8.69
N ARG A 276 -21.12 22.03 7.59
CA ARG A 276 -20.40 21.65 6.38
C ARG A 276 -19.66 22.86 5.78
N ASP A 277 -20.30 24.02 5.69
CA ASP A 277 -19.67 25.23 5.15
C ASP A 277 -18.43 25.63 5.97
N ILE A 278 -18.48 25.48 7.30
CA ILE A 278 -17.32 25.73 8.17
C ILE A 278 -16.26 24.64 7.99
N GLU A 279 -16.67 23.38 7.89
CA GLU A 279 -15.77 22.25 7.68
C GLU A 279 -14.98 22.38 6.36
N ASP A 280 -15.68 22.73 5.28
CA ASP A 280 -15.08 23.01 3.97
C ASP A 280 -14.08 24.18 4.07
N GLN A 281 -14.44 25.28 4.73
CA GLN A 281 -13.51 26.40 4.98
C GLN A 281 -12.25 26.00 5.77
N ILE A 282 -12.39 25.14 6.79
CA ILE A 282 -11.24 24.67 7.56
C ILE A 282 -10.33 23.82 6.67
N ILE A 283 -10.90 22.98 5.83
CA ILE A 283 -10.17 22.12 4.92
C ILE A 283 -9.41 22.98 3.89
N ASP A 284 -10.07 23.98 3.31
CA ASP A 284 -9.43 24.93 2.39
C ASP A 284 -8.25 25.66 3.07
N ASP A 285 -8.47 26.21 4.27
CA ASP A 285 -7.42 26.88 5.06
C ASP A 285 -6.19 25.95 5.29
N ILE A 286 -6.44 24.65 5.54
CA ILE A 286 -5.38 23.65 5.75
C ILE A 286 -4.67 23.30 4.44
N LEU A 287 -5.41 23.05 3.36
CA LEU A 287 -4.84 22.64 2.08
C LEU A 287 -4.06 23.78 1.40
N GLU A 288 -4.48 25.03 1.56
CA GLU A 288 -3.76 26.21 1.05
C GLU A 288 -2.41 26.43 1.73
N THR A 289 -2.29 26.08 3.01
CA THR A 289 -1.03 26.24 3.77
C THR A 289 -0.07 25.06 3.58
N ALA A 290 -0.54 23.95 3.01
CA ALA A 290 0.27 22.76 2.78
C ALA A 290 1.28 22.98 1.64
N GLN A 291 2.54 22.62 1.86
CA GLN A 291 3.54 22.61 0.79
C GLN A 291 3.44 21.34 -0.06
N VAL A 292 3.05 20.22 0.56
CA VAL A 292 2.83 18.95 -0.11
C VAL A 292 1.59 18.27 0.46
N ILE A 293 0.68 17.87 -0.41
CA ILE A 293 -0.45 17.01 -0.05
C ILE A 293 -0.07 15.56 -0.38
N CYS A 294 -0.28 14.64 0.56
CA CYS A 294 0.05 13.24 0.43
C CYS A 294 -1.19 12.35 0.53
N ALA A 295 -1.47 11.53 -0.49
CA ALA A 295 -2.64 10.67 -0.51
C ALA A 295 -2.33 9.32 -1.15
N THR A 296 -3.17 8.30 -0.97
CA THR A 296 -3.11 7.15 -1.90
C THR A 296 -3.67 7.57 -3.26
N ASN A 297 -3.40 6.83 -4.33
CA ASN A 297 -3.99 7.11 -5.65
C ASN A 297 -5.52 7.23 -5.57
N SER A 298 -6.18 6.29 -4.87
CA SER A 298 -7.61 6.38 -4.58
C SER A 298 -7.94 7.58 -3.68
N GLY A 299 -7.14 7.88 -2.66
CA GLY A 299 -7.32 9.05 -1.79
C GLY A 299 -7.22 10.40 -2.53
N ALA A 300 -6.47 10.47 -3.63
CA ALA A 300 -6.40 11.66 -4.47
C ALA A 300 -7.74 11.99 -5.15
N GLY A 301 -8.63 11.01 -5.30
CA GLY A 301 -10.02 11.19 -5.74
C GLY A 301 -11.02 11.39 -4.59
N SER A 302 -10.56 11.84 -3.42
CA SER A 302 -11.44 12.20 -2.31
C SER A 302 -12.11 13.55 -2.55
N ASP A 303 -13.26 13.75 -1.92
CA ASP A 303 -14.04 14.99 -2.05
C ASP A 303 -13.24 16.21 -1.58
N PHE A 304 -12.31 16.02 -0.64
CA PHE A 304 -11.37 17.06 -0.17
C PHE A 304 -10.52 17.65 -1.28
N LEU A 305 -10.20 16.88 -2.32
CA LEU A 305 -9.31 17.29 -3.40
C LEU A 305 -10.04 17.49 -4.72
N PHE A 306 -11.38 17.52 -4.72
CA PHE A 306 -12.15 17.47 -5.96
C PHE A 306 -11.80 18.64 -6.89
N GLU A 307 -11.74 19.86 -6.35
CA GLU A 307 -11.47 21.10 -7.10
C GLU A 307 -9.97 21.47 -7.16
N ASP A 308 -9.12 20.75 -6.41
CA ASP A 308 -7.68 21.03 -6.39
C ASP A 308 -6.99 20.66 -7.70
N ILE A 309 -6.17 21.60 -8.15
CA ILE A 309 -5.24 21.47 -9.26
C ILE A 309 -3.81 21.50 -8.73
N PHE A 310 -2.92 20.75 -9.36
CA PHE A 310 -1.53 20.62 -8.94
C PHE A 310 -0.59 20.98 -10.09
N ASP A 311 0.51 21.65 -9.76
CA ASP A 311 1.56 21.91 -10.73
C ASP A 311 2.33 20.63 -11.04
N VAL A 312 2.60 19.82 -10.00
CA VAL A 312 3.32 18.55 -10.14
C VAL A 312 2.70 17.43 -9.29
N ILE A 313 2.55 16.27 -9.93
CA ILE A 313 2.15 15.02 -9.30
C ILE A 313 3.38 14.11 -9.19
N PHE A 314 3.61 13.56 -8.01
CA PHE A 314 4.58 12.50 -7.78
C PHE A 314 3.84 11.19 -7.48
N ILE A 315 4.22 10.09 -8.12
CA ILE A 315 3.67 8.77 -7.77
C ILE A 315 4.82 7.82 -7.47
N ASP A 316 4.97 7.41 -6.20
CA ASP A 316 5.91 6.35 -5.81
C ASP A 316 5.27 4.96 -5.97
N GLU A 317 6.12 3.95 -6.15
CA GLU A 317 5.70 2.58 -6.44
C GLU A 317 4.71 2.45 -7.61
N ALA A 318 4.85 3.30 -8.64
CA ALA A 318 3.95 3.35 -9.80
C ALA A 318 3.88 2.04 -10.59
N SER A 319 4.88 1.17 -10.46
CA SER A 319 4.89 -0.19 -11.05
C SER A 319 3.95 -1.17 -10.33
N GLN A 320 3.38 -0.79 -9.19
CA GLN A 320 2.41 -1.59 -8.42
C GLN A 320 0.97 -1.08 -8.58
N SER A 321 0.75 -0.07 -9.44
CA SER A 321 -0.56 0.52 -9.69
C SER A 321 -1.07 0.16 -11.08
N THR A 322 -2.35 -0.20 -11.18
CA THR A 322 -3.02 -0.33 -12.47
C THR A 322 -3.11 1.04 -13.17
N GLU A 323 -3.21 1.08 -14.49
CA GLU A 323 -3.35 2.37 -15.21
C GLU A 323 -4.53 3.21 -14.69
N PRO A 324 -5.73 2.64 -14.47
CA PRO A 324 -6.85 3.41 -13.93
C PRO A 324 -6.61 3.94 -12.52
N SER A 325 -5.81 3.23 -11.69
CA SER A 325 -5.42 3.74 -10.36
C SER A 325 -4.50 4.95 -10.50
N CYS A 326 -3.44 4.85 -11.30
CA CYS A 326 -2.50 5.94 -11.56
C CYS A 326 -3.17 7.17 -12.19
N LEU A 327 -4.21 6.96 -12.99
CA LEU A 327 -4.90 8.06 -13.67
C LEU A 327 -5.59 9.02 -12.70
N ILE A 328 -6.08 8.54 -11.55
CA ILE A 328 -6.82 9.33 -10.54
C ILE A 328 -6.05 10.61 -10.13
N PRO A 329 -4.78 10.52 -9.66
CA PRO A 329 -4.00 11.72 -9.37
C PRO A 329 -3.48 12.43 -10.63
N ILE A 330 -3.16 11.71 -11.71
CA ILE A 330 -2.53 12.28 -12.92
C ILE A 330 -3.42 13.34 -13.58
N ILE A 331 -4.72 13.10 -13.69
CA ILE A 331 -5.65 14.05 -14.35
C ILE A 331 -5.74 15.42 -13.66
N LYS A 332 -5.24 15.54 -12.42
CA LYS A 332 -5.25 16.78 -11.63
C LYS A 332 -3.95 17.59 -11.76
N GLY A 333 -2.97 17.10 -12.51
CA GLY A 333 -1.63 17.67 -12.58
C GLY A 333 -1.22 18.18 -13.96
N LYS A 334 -0.38 19.22 -14.02
CA LYS A 334 0.24 19.67 -15.28
C LYS A 334 1.47 18.82 -15.64
N LYS A 335 2.22 18.38 -14.62
CA LYS A 335 3.44 17.57 -14.74
C LYS A 335 3.34 16.33 -13.86
N VAL A 336 3.95 15.23 -14.29
CA VAL A 336 3.99 13.95 -13.56
C VAL A 336 5.41 13.42 -13.47
N VAL A 337 5.82 13.03 -12.26
CA VAL A 337 7.04 12.26 -12.00
C VAL A 337 6.64 10.91 -11.39
N LEU A 338 6.91 9.82 -12.11
CA LEU A 338 6.62 8.46 -11.64
C LEU A 338 7.90 7.81 -11.14
N ALA A 339 7.86 7.17 -9.98
CA ALA A 339 8.95 6.35 -9.47
C ALA A 339 8.47 4.91 -9.30
N GLY A 340 9.25 3.94 -9.77
CA GLY A 340 8.87 2.54 -9.70
C GLY A 340 9.96 1.58 -10.14
N ASP A 341 9.62 0.29 -10.16
CA ASP A 341 10.46 -0.76 -10.73
C ASP A 341 9.59 -1.82 -11.42
N HIS A 342 9.51 -1.73 -12.75
CA HIS A 342 8.75 -2.65 -13.58
C HIS A 342 9.35 -4.07 -13.66
N LYS A 343 10.54 -4.29 -13.07
CA LYS A 343 11.15 -5.62 -12.90
C LYS A 343 10.78 -6.27 -11.55
N GLN A 344 10.07 -5.56 -10.67
CA GLN A 344 9.46 -6.09 -9.44
C GLN A 344 7.96 -6.30 -9.64
N LEU A 345 7.21 -6.58 -8.56
CA LEU A 345 5.82 -7.04 -8.62
C LEU A 345 4.89 -6.03 -9.33
N PRO A 346 4.04 -6.51 -10.27
CA PRO A 346 2.94 -5.73 -10.81
C PRO A 346 1.79 -5.62 -9.79
N PRO A 347 0.75 -4.78 -10.05
CA PRO A 347 -0.48 -4.81 -9.27
C PRO A 347 -1.12 -6.20 -9.27
N THR A 348 -1.70 -6.59 -8.13
CA THR A 348 -2.45 -7.85 -8.03
C THR A 348 -3.79 -7.73 -8.73
N VAL A 349 -3.99 -8.50 -9.80
CA VAL A 349 -5.26 -8.62 -10.52
C VAL A 349 -5.88 -9.98 -10.22
N LEU A 350 -7.05 -9.99 -9.58
CA LEU A 350 -7.70 -11.22 -9.10
C LEU A 350 -8.41 -11.99 -10.23
N HIS A 351 -8.99 -11.30 -11.20
CA HIS A 351 -9.76 -11.93 -12.26
C HIS A 351 -8.84 -12.34 -13.43
N PRO A 352 -8.83 -13.61 -13.86
CA PRO A 352 -7.94 -14.09 -14.92
C PRO A 352 -8.08 -13.31 -16.24
N ASP A 353 -9.32 -13.03 -16.65
CA ASP A 353 -9.59 -12.30 -17.91
C ASP A 353 -9.19 -10.82 -17.86
N ALA A 354 -8.88 -10.29 -16.67
CA ALA A 354 -8.45 -8.91 -16.49
C ALA A 354 -6.91 -8.77 -16.46
N GLY A 355 -6.16 -9.83 -16.83
CA GLY A 355 -4.69 -9.87 -16.74
C GLY A 355 -3.98 -8.68 -17.39
N GLY A 356 -4.57 -8.04 -18.41
CA GLY A 356 -4.04 -6.81 -19.03
C GLY A 356 -3.86 -5.64 -18.05
N LEU A 357 -4.63 -5.57 -16.96
CA LEU A 357 -4.48 -4.54 -15.92
C LEU A 357 -3.18 -4.66 -15.11
N SER A 358 -2.46 -5.79 -15.23
CA SER A 358 -1.13 -5.96 -14.63
C SER A 358 -0.04 -5.18 -15.36
N PHE A 359 -0.27 -4.82 -16.63
CA PHE A 359 0.62 -3.96 -17.39
C PHE A 359 0.39 -2.50 -16.98
N THR A 360 1.38 -1.95 -16.29
CA THR A 360 1.24 -0.63 -15.63
C THR A 360 1.58 0.52 -16.57
N MET A 361 1.05 1.70 -16.25
CA MET A 361 1.36 2.93 -16.97
C MET A 361 2.87 3.24 -16.90
N PHE A 362 3.52 2.91 -15.77
CA PHE A 362 4.96 3.02 -15.61
C PHE A 362 5.72 2.13 -16.60
N GLU A 363 5.33 0.85 -16.71
CA GLU A 363 5.96 -0.07 -17.66
C GLU A 363 5.71 0.35 -19.12
N ARG A 364 4.49 0.80 -19.43
CA ARG A 364 4.14 1.30 -20.77
C ARG A 364 4.97 2.52 -21.15
N PHE A 365 5.04 3.53 -20.27
CA PHE A 365 5.80 4.76 -20.51
C PHE A 365 7.30 4.51 -20.64
N ILE A 366 7.90 3.56 -19.90
CA ILE A 366 9.29 3.16 -20.13
C ILE A 366 9.49 2.62 -21.56
N LYS A 367 8.54 1.83 -22.07
CA LYS A 367 8.63 1.25 -23.42
C LYS A 367 8.47 2.30 -24.51
N ILE A 368 7.52 3.24 -24.37
CA ILE A 368 7.23 4.23 -25.43
C ILE A 368 8.03 5.54 -25.32
N TYR A 369 8.51 5.88 -24.12
CA TYR A 369 9.29 7.09 -23.82
C TYR A 369 10.59 6.77 -23.04
N PRO A 370 11.50 5.95 -23.60
CA PRO A 370 12.70 5.53 -22.90
C PRO A 370 13.63 6.71 -22.51
N GLU A 371 13.62 7.80 -23.28
CA GLU A 371 14.40 9.02 -23.00
C GLU A 371 13.93 9.77 -21.75
N ASN A 372 12.65 9.62 -21.38
CA ASN A 372 12.06 10.21 -20.18
C ASN A 372 12.24 9.33 -18.94
N ALA A 373 12.90 8.18 -19.07
CA ALA A 373 13.17 7.26 -17.98
C ALA A 373 14.66 7.24 -17.63
N TYR A 374 14.97 7.19 -16.35
CA TYR A 374 16.36 7.04 -15.89
C TYR A 374 16.46 6.01 -14.77
N MET A 375 17.35 5.02 -14.96
CA MET A 375 17.58 3.97 -13.98
C MET A 375 18.67 4.37 -12.98
N LEU A 376 18.35 4.29 -11.69
CA LEU A 376 19.33 4.42 -10.61
C LEU A 376 20.22 3.18 -10.58
N LYS A 377 21.55 3.38 -10.55
CA LYS A 377 22.50 2.29 -10.76
C LYS A 377 23.27 1.84 -9.51
N ILE A 378 23.30 2.60 -8.41
CA ILE A 378 24.04 2.22 -7.19
C ILE A 378 23.06 1.75 -6.10
N GLN A 379 23.25 0.53 -5.59
CA GLN A 379 22.48 -0.07 -4.51
C GLN A 379 23.23 -0.05 -3.17
N TYR A 380 22.47 0.10 -2.08
CA TYR A 380 22.95 0.28 -0.70
C TYR A 380 22.41 -0.78 0.27
N ARG A 381 21.99 -1.94 -0.24
CA ARG A 381 21.38 -3.03 0.54
C ARG A 381 22.26 -4.28 0.57
N MET A 382 22.45 -4.88 -0.59
CA MET A 382 22.93 -6.24 -0.79
C MET A 382 24.46 -6.30 -0.79
N ASN A 383 25.00 -7.41 -0.30
CA ASN A 383 26.34 -7.87 -0.66
C ASN A 383 26.48 -7.99 -2.20
N ASP A 384 27.69 -7.78 -2.73
CA ASP A 384 27.92 -7.75 -4.18
C ASP A 384 27.55 -9.05 -4.88
N LEU A 385 27.80 -10.19 -4.24
CA LEU A 385 27.49 -11.52 -4.77
C LEU A 385 25.98 -11.77 -4.81
N ILE A 386 25.23 -11.34 -3.79
CA ILE A 386 23.75 -11.43 -3.78
C ILE A 386 23.17 -10.61 -4.94
N LYS A 387 23.71 -9.41 -5.17
CA LYS A 387 23.27 -8.50 -6.22
C LYS A 387 23.62 -9.02 -7.63
N GLU A 388 24.70 -9.77 -7.79
CA GLU A 388 25.26 -10.11 -9.12
C GLU A 388 24.22 -10.79 -10.04
N PHE A 389 23.52 -11.83 -9.54
CA PHE A 389 22.53 -12.52 -10.34
C PHE A 389 21.32 -11.63 -10.71
N PRO A 390 20.61 -10.99 -9.75
CA PRO A 390 19.52 -10.08 -10.10
C PRO A 390 19.95 -8.96 -11.05
N SER A 391 21.14 -8.40 -10.86
CA SER A 391 21.69 -7.36 -11.75
C SER A 391 21.79 -7.85 -13.19
N LYS A 392 22.40 -9.01 -13.42
CA LYS A 392 22.58 -9.56 -14.77
C LYS A 392 21.26 -9.95 -15.40
N GLU A 393 20.42 -10.65 -14.65
CA GLU A 393 19.18 -11.26 -15.15
C GLU A 393 18.07 -10.23 -15.40
N PHE A 394 17.89 -9.25 -14.50
CA PHE A 394 16.75 -8.34 -14.54
C PHE A 394 17.10 -6.90 -14.95
N TYR A 395 18.37 -6.50 -14.80
CA TYR A 395 18.84 -5.11 -14.94
C TYR A 395 20.05 -4.96 -15.88
N ASN A 396 20.25 -5.89 -16.82
CA ASN A 396 21.30 -5.85 -17.85
C ASN A 396 22.74 -5.69 -17.33
N GLY A 397 23.00 -6.09 -16.08
CA GLY A 397 24.32 -5.92 -15.45
C GLY A 397 24.65 -4.50 -14.99
N GLU A 398 23.69 -3.57 -15.02
CA GLU A 398 23.92 -2.15 -14.72
C GLU A 398 23.66 -1.75 -13.25
N LEU A 399 23.46 -2.72 -12.35
CA LEU A 399 23.33 -2.47 -10.92
C LEU A 399 24.69 -2.67 -10.22
N PHE A 400 25.13 -1.67 -9.49
CA PHE A 400 26.44 -1.62 -8.81
C PHE A 400 26.26 -1.51 -7.30
N SER A 401 27.14 -2.14 -6.53
CA SER A 401 27.10 -2.05 -5.07
C SER A 401 27.90 -0.85 -4.57
N ALA A 402 27.34 -0.10 -3.63
CA ALA A 402 28.12 0.89 -2.88
C ALA A 402 29.21 0.21 -2.05
N ASP A 403 30.33 0.91 -1.82
CA ASP A 403 31.47 0.37 -1.06
C ASP A 403 31.08 -0.07 0.36
N ALA A 404 30.13 0.63 0.98
CA ALA A 404 29.63 0.32 2.32
C ALA A 404 28.86 -1.01 2.43
N VAL A 405 28.47 -1.61 1.29
CA VAL A 405 27.63 -2.81 1.27
C VAL A 405 28.24 -4.00 0.53
N LYS A 406 29.15 -3.74 -0.42
CA LYS A 406 29.68 -4.76 -1.34
C LYS A 406 30.29 -5.98 -0.64
N ASN A 407 30.93 -5.79 0.51
CA ASN A 407 31.65 -6.82 1.26
C ASN A 407 31.00 -7.19 2.60
N ARG A 408 29.70 -6.88 2.80
CA ARG A 408 29.00 -7.21 4.05
C ARG A 408 29.00 -8.72 4.29
N LYS A 409 29.34 -9.11 5.51
CA LYS A 409 29.47 -10.50 5.95
C LYS A 409 28.50 -10.83 7.07
N LEU A 410 28.28 -12.11 7.35
CA LEU A 410 27.47 -12.53 8.48
C LEU A 410 28.23 -12.28 9.80
N SER A 411 29.54 -12.52 9.80
CA SER A 411 30.46 -12.27 10.92
C SER A 411 30.46 -10.83 11.43
N ASP A 412 30.12 -9.85 10.59
CA ASP A 412 29.98 -8.43 10.99
C ASP A 412 28.91 -8.21 12.07
N ILE A 413 27.89 -9.07 12.16
CA ILE A 413 26.79 -8.95 13.14
C ILE A 413 26.84 -10.00 14.25
N THR A 414 27.55 -11.11 14.03
CA THR A 414 27.71 -12.19 15.03
C THR A 414 29.03 -12.09 15.81
N GLY A 415 30.01 -11.35 15.30
CA GLY A 415 31.36 -11.23 15.86
C GLY A 415 32.26 -12.45 15.62
N LYS A 416 31.77 -13.48 14.93
CA LYS A 416 32.51 -14.70 14.59
C LYS A 416 31.99 -15.31 13.29
N GLU A 417 32.90 -15.89 12.51
CA GLU A 417 32.55 -16.68 11.33
C GLU A 417 32.17 -18.10 11.76
N GLY A 418 31.11 -18.65 11.16
CA GLY A 418 30.73 -20.05 11.36
C GLY A 418 31.59 -21.00 10.52
N ASP A 419 31.63 -22.27 10.92
CA ASP A 419 32.42 -23.32 10.28
C ASP A 419 31.60 -24.17 9.30
N THR A 420 30.31 -23.87 9.14
CA THR A 420 29.41 -24.65 8.29
C THR A 420 29.02 -23.91 7.01
N PRO A 421 28.65 -24.62 5.92
CA PRO A 421 28.07 -24.01 4.73
C PRO A 421 26.90 -23.07 4.94
N ILE A 422 26.18 -23.22 6.06
CA ILE A 422 25.05 -22.38 6.42
C ILE A 422 25.47 -21.20 7.29
N THR A 423 26.55 -21.29 8.06
CA THR A 423 26.94 -20.29 9.07
C THR A 423 28.21 -19.50 8.70
N ASP A 424 28.93 -19.90 7.66
CA ASP A 424 30.09 -19.18 7.12
C ASP A 424 29.70 -17.83 6.49
N ASP A 425 30.71 -17.06 6.06
CA ASP A 425 30.50 -15.75 5.43
C ASP A 425 30.09 -15.81 3.95
N THR A 426 29.82 -16.99 3.38
CA THR A 426 29.41 -17.11 1.97
C THR A 426 28.04 -16.45 1.75
N PRO A 427 27.92 -15.37 0.95
CA PRO A 427 26.68 -14.60 0.91
C PRO A 427 25.48 -15.30 0.27
N VAL A 428 25.70 -16.27 -0.62
CA VAL A 428 24.64 -16.97 -1.36
C VAL A 428 24.80 -18.47 -1.23
N VAL A 429 23.77 -19.13 -0.71
CA VAL A 429 23.73 -20.59 -0.52
C VAL A 429 22.45 -21.16 -1.14
N PHE A 430 22.59 -22.24 -1.89
CA PHE A 430 21.47 -23.05 -2.37
C PHE A 430 21.51 -24.42 -1.70
N VAL A 431 20.43 -24.79 -1.02
CA VAL A 431 20.21 -26.08 -0.38
C VAL A 431 19.29 -26.90 -1.27
N ASP A 432 19.86 -27.87 -1.96
CA ASP A 432 19.15 -28.76 -2.87
C ASP A 432 18.52 -29.93 -2.11
N THR A 433 17.20 -30.07 -2.27
CA THR A 433 16.42 -31.18 -1.69
C THR A 433 16.55 -32.46 -2.52
N GLY A 434 17.09 -32.38 -3.74
CA GLY A 434 17.37 -33.53 -4.60
C GLY A 434 16.13 -34.35 -4.98
N GLY A 435 14.96 -33.72 -5.07
CA GLY A 435 13.68 -34.37 -5.35
C GLY A 435 13.14 -35.29 -4.24
N ARG A 436 13.73 -35.25 -3.03
CA ARG A 436 13.32 -36.12 -1.91
C ARG A 436 12.12 -35.59 -1.14
N PHE A 437 11.94 -34.27 -1.17
CA PHE A 437 10.95 -33.57 -0.35
C PHE A 437 9.75 -33.24 -1.22
N LEU A 438 8.85 -34.20 -1.39
CA LEU A 438 7.67 -34.00 -2.23
C LEU A 438 6.71 -32.97 -1.63
N GLU A 439 6.21 -32.08 -2.47
CA GLU A 439 5.20 -31.09 -2.11
C GLU A 439 3.86 -31.74 -1.73
N GLN A 440 3.08 -31.05 -0.89
CA GLN A 440 1.75 -31.46 -0.45
C GLN A 440 0.71 -30.36 -0.70
N GLN A 441 -0.56 -30.75 -0.75
CA GLN A 441 -1.69 -29.86 -0.92
C GLN A 441 -2.77 -30.17 0.11
N LYS A 442 -3.24 -29.14 0.84
CA LYS A 442 -4.34 -29.31 1.80
C LYS A 442 -5.65 -29.53 1.06
N ARG A 443 -6.53 -30.37 1.61
CA ARG A 443 -7.88 -30.60 1.05
C ARG A 443 -8.65 -29.27 0.98
N GLY A 444 -9.11 -28.91 -0.23
CA GLY A 444 -9.87 -27.67 -0.48
C GLY A 444 -9.03 -26.41 -0.67
N SER A 445 -7.69 -26.50 -0.57
CA SER A 445 -6.78 -25.39 -0.91
C SER A 445 -6.21 -25.56 -2.31
N ARG A 446 -5.97 -24.45 -3.01
CA ARG A 446 -5.20 -24.41 -4.27
C ARG A 446 -3.70 -24.11 -4.06
N SER A 447 -3.28 -23.85 -2.82
CA SER A 447 -1.88 -23.59 -2.47
C SER A 447 -1.13 -24.89 -2.15
N ARG A 448 0.21 -24.82 -2.15
CA ARG A 448 1.10 -25.94 -1.85
C ARG A 448 1.90 -25.67 -0.57
N TYR A 449 2.44 -26.72 0.03
CA TYR A 449 3.40 -26.64 1.14
C TYR A 449 4.31 -27.88 1.15
N ASN A 450 5.52 -27.73 1.69
CA ASN A 450 6.48 -28.81 1.78
C ASN A 450 6.96 -28.98 3.24
N PRO A 451 6.45 -29.97 3.99
CA PRO A 451 6.81 -30.15 5.40
C PRO A 451 8.30 -30.37 5.64
N GLN A 452 8.96 -31.12 4.77
CA GLN A 452 10.38 -31.43 4.93
C GLN A 452 11.26 -30.20 4.65
N GLU A 453 10.95 -29.41 3.62
CA GLU A 453 11.61 -28.10 3.42
C GLU A 453 11.40 -27.17 4.63
N ALA A 454 10.21 -27.18 5.24
CA ALA A 454 9.95 -26.38 6.43
C ALA A 454 10.80 -26.80 7.63
N GLU A 455 11.04 -28.09 7.83
CA GLU A 455 11.93 -28.55 8.90
C GLU A 455 13.40 -28.18 8.59
N THR A 456 13.84 -28.24 7.33
CA THR A 456 15.16 -27.73 6.93
C THR A 456 15.30 -26.23 7.21
N VAL A 457 14.28 -25.42 6.88
CA VAL A 457 14.26 -23.99 7.23
C VAL A 457 14.48 -23.80 8.73
N LYS A 458 13.77 -24.56 9.56
CA LYS A 458 13.90 -24.48 11.02
C LYS A 458 15.31 -24.83 11.48
N GLN A 459 15.89 -25.93 10.98
CA GLN A 459 17.26 -26.34 11.32
C GLN A 459 18.29 -25.26 10.95
N ILE A 460 18.16 -24.67 9.75
CA ILE A 460 19.01 -23.56 9.31
C ILE A 460 18.90 -22.37 10.27
N ILE A 461 17.68 -22.01 10.68
CA ILE A 461 17.45 -20.91 11.62
C ILE A 461 18.05 -21.21 12.98
N GLU A 462 17.93 -22.44 13.48
CA GLU A 462 18.55 -22.86 14.74
C GLU A 462 20.08 -22.73 14.70
N GLY A 463 20.72 -23.13 13.59
CA GLY A 463 22.16 -22.94 13.36
C GLY A 463 22.57 -21.46 13.35
N LEU A 464 21.81 -20.61 12.63
CA LEU A 464 22.05 -19.16 12.60
C LEU A 464 21.88 -18.51 13.98
N LYS A 465 20.87 -18.93 14.76
CA LYS A 465 20.68 -18.48 16.15
C LYS A 465 21.83 -18.92 17.05
N ALA A 466 22.32 -20.16 16.90
CA ALA A 466 23.47 -20.66 17.64
C ALA A 466 24.77 -19.89 17.32
N LEU A 467 24.92 -19.40 16.08
CA LEU A 467 26.01 -18.51 15.70
C LEU A 467 25.89 -17.12 16.35
N GLY A 468 24.67 -16.69 16.69
CA GLY A 468 24.38 -15.40 17.34
C GLY A 468 23.55 -14.43 16.49
N VAL A 469 22.98 -14.87 15.37
CA VAL A 469 22.08 -14.04 14.55
C VAL A 469 20.76 -13.87 15.29
N LYS A 470 20.30 -12.62 15.43
CA LYS A 470 19.05 -12.31 16.15
C LYS A 470 17.82 -12.70 15.32
N PRO A 471 16.72 -13.14 15.95
CA PRO A 471 15.47 -13.46 15.25
C PRO A 471 14.95 -12.30 14.40
N GLU A 472 15.06 -11.05 14.87
CA GLU A 472 14.63 -9.88 14.10
C GLU A 472 15.43 -9.62 12.81
N ASP A 473 16.66 -10.15 12.71
CA ASP A 473 17.55 -10.00 11.57
C ASP A 473 17.34 -11.08 10.50
N ILE A 474 16.47 -12.07 10.78
CA ILE A 474 16.13 -13.19 9.89
C ILE A 474 14.72 -12.99 9.32
N GLY A 475 14.56 -13.23 8.02
CA GLY A 475 13.25 -13.33 7.37
C GLY A 475 13.13 -14.60 6.55
N VAL A 476 11.93 -15.17 6.52
CA VAL A 476 11.61 -16.32 5.66
C VAL A 476 10.58 -15.91 4.61
N ILE A 477 10.91 -16.19 3.36
CA ILE A 477 10.05 -15.91 2.20
C ILE A 477 9.64 -17.24 1.58
N THR A 478 8.36 -17.38 1.26
CA THR A 478 7.87 -18.50 0.47
C THR A 478 6.80 -18.06 -0.54
N PRO A 479 6.74 -18.61 -1.76
CA PRO A 479 5.73 -18.21 -2.73
C PRO A 479 4.31 -18.67 -2.39
N TYR A 480 4.14 -19.63 -1.48
CA TYR A 480 2.86 -20.29 -1.23
C TYR A 480 2.25 -19.97 0.13
N LYS A 481 0.96 -19.60 0.12
CA LYS A 481 0.22 -19.20 1.32
C LYS A 481 0.13 -20.31 2.37
N ASP A 482 -0.15 -21.53 1.93
CA ASP A 482 -0.23 -22.69 2.84
C ASP A 482 1.11 -22.99 3.51
N HIS A 483 2.22 -22.77 2.81
CA HIS A 483 3.57 -22.93 3.37
C HIS A 483 3.93 -21.79 4.32
N GLU A 484 3.54 -20.55 4.00
CA GLU A 484 3.69 -19.41 4.92
C GLU A 484 3.01 -19.70 6.26
N GLU A 485 1.75 -20.18 6.23
CA GLU A 485 1.00 -20.54 7.45
C GLU A 485 1.63 -21.71 8.21
N TYR A 486 2.17 -22.69 7.49
CA TYR A 486 2.85 -23.84 8.08
C TYR A 486 4.13 -23.39 8.81
N LEU A 487 4.98 -22.62 8.14
CA LEU A 487 6.21 -22.07 8.69
C LEU A 487 5.95 -21.13 9.87
N LYS A 488 4.91 -20.30 9.85
CA LYS A 488 4.55 -19.43 11.00
C LYS A 488 4.23 -20.21 12.27
N LYS A 489 3.62 -21.40 12.14
CA LYS A 489 3.35 -22.26 13.30
C LYS A 489 4.64 -22.88 13.84
N LEU A 490 5.56 -23.22 12.94
CA LEU A 490 6.85 -23.81 13.28
C LEU A 490 7.83 -22.80 13.86
N LEU A 491 7.76 -21.53 13.41
CA LEU A 491 8.72 -20.46 13.69
C LEU A 491 7.99 -19.19 14.17
N PRO A 492 7.41 -19.21 15.38
CA PRO A 492 6.55 -18.12 15.86
C PRO A 492 7.29 -16.81 16.12
N ASP A 493 8.61 -16.85 16.29
CA ASP A 493 9.48 -15.70 16.56
C ASP A 493 10.17 -15.12 15.31
N ILE A 494 9.93 -15.71 14.13
CA ILE A 494 10.54 -15.30 12.87
C ILE A 494 9.50 -14.66 11.95
N GLU A 495 9.91 -13.61 11.25
CA GLU A 495 9.07 -13.00 10.24
C GLU A 495 8.98 -13.88 8.98
N VAL A 496 7.87 -14.61 8.86
CA VAL A 496 7.55 -15.43 7.68
C VAL A 496 6.46 -14.73 6.86
N LYS A 497 6.69 -14.50 5.56
CA LYS A 497 5.68 -13.95 4.63
C LYS A 497 5.74 -14.60 3.25
N THR A 498 4.68 -14.40 2.47
CA THR A 498 4.77 -14.58 1.01
C THR A 498 5.69 -13.55 0.37
N VAL A 499 6.11 -13.78 -0.89
CA VAL A 499 6.91 -12.80 -1.65
C VAL A 499 6.23 -11.43 -1.67
N ASP A 500 4.95 -11.38 -2.06
CA ASP A 500 4.13 -10.17 -2.08
C ASP A 500 4.01 -9.54 -0.68
N GLY A 501 3.91 -10.35 0.38
CA GLY A 501 3.84 -9.88 1.76
C GLY A 501 5.17 -9.35 2.34
N PHE A 502 6.30 -9.67 1.71
CA PHE A 502 7.64 -9.21 2.08
C PHE A 502 8.09 -7.98 1.28
N GLN A 503 7.24 -7.46 0.39
CA GLN A 503 7.55 -6.29 -0.43
C GLN A 503 7.86 -5.04 0.42
N GLY A 504 8.86 -4.28 -0.01
CA GLY A 504 9.34 -3.09 0.70
C GLY A 504 10.13 -3.39 1.99
N ARG A 505 10.25 -4.65 2.41
CA ARG A 505 11.04 -5.06 3.58
C ARG A 505 12.44 -5.52 3.16
N GLU A 506 13.32 -5.66 4.15
CA GLU A 506 14.69 -6.19 4.01
C GLU A 506 15.14 -6.79 5.35
N LYS A 507 16.06 -7.75 5.30
CA LYS A 507 16.66 -8.39 6.48
C LYS A 507 18.14 -8.64 6.28
N GLU A 508 18.88 -8.82 7.37
CA GLU A 508 20.29 -9.19 7.29
C GLU A 508 20.45 -10.57 6.65
N VAL A 509 19.60 -11.53 7.04
CA VAL A 509 19.52 -12.87 6.46
C VAL A 509 18.12 -13.15 5.91
N ILE A 510 18.04 -13.64 4.66
CA ILE A 510 16.79 -14.13 4.08
C ILE A 510 16.93 -15.60 3.72
N ILE A 511 15.93 -16.39 4.11
CA ILE A 511 15.76 -17.78 3.72
C ILE A 511 14.54 -17.87 2.78
N ILE A 512 14.73 -18.41 1.59
CA ILE A 512 13.66 -18.64 0.61
C ILE A 512 13.36 -20.14 0.56
N SER A 513 12.11 -20.51 0.84
CA SER A 513 11.61 -21.88 0.66
C SER A 513 10.71 -21.93 -0.58
N LEU A 514 11.17 -22.61 -1.64
CA LEU A 514 10.54 -22.63 -2.96
C LEU A 514 9.40 -23.64 -3.09
N VAL A 515 9.31 -24.63 -2.19
CA VAL A 515 8.21 -25.60 -2.02
C VAL A 515 8.07 -26.62 -3.15
N ARG A 516 8.26 -26.23 -4.41
CA ARG A 516 7.97 -27.06 -5.58
C ARG A 516 8.96 -28.20 -5.72
N SER A 517 8.44 -29.41 -5.65
CA SER A 517 9.15 -30.65 -5.92
C SER A 517 8.14 -31.74 -6.27
N ASN A 518 8.14 -32.16 -7.54
CA ASN A 518 7.18 -33.10 -8.08
C ASN A 518 7.77 -33.85 -9.28
N LEU A 519 7.15 -34.97 -9.66
CA LEU A 519 7.65 -35.84 -10.73
C LEU A 519 7.48 -35.24 -12.13
N ASP A 520 6.54 -34.31 -12.28
CA ASP A 520 6.20 -33.66 -13.55
C ASP A 520 7.04 -32.40 -13.83
N GLU A 521 7.96 -32.04 -12.92
CA GLU A 521 8.83 -30.86 -12.99
C GLU A 521 8.07 -29.53 -13.13
N GLU A 522 6.83 -29.48 -12.66
CA GLU A 522 5.98 -28.29 -12.71
C GLU A 522 6.37 -27.29 -11.61
N ILE A 523 6.56 -26.02 -11.98
CA ILE A 523 6.91 -24.96 -11.03
C ILE A 523 5.74 -24.02 -10.69
N GLY A 524 4.67 -24.03 -11.50
CA GLY A 524 3.42 -23.31 -11.24
C GLY A 524 3.63 -21.83 -10.92
N PHE A 525 3.20 -21.39 -9.73
CA PHE A 525 3.27 -19.98 -9.30
C PHE A 525 4.69 -19.36 -9.30
N LEU A 526 5.73 -20.18 -9.40
CA LEU A 526 7.13 -19.74 -9.52
C LEU A 526 7.48 -19.16 -10.89
N ASP A 527 6.64 -19.32 -11.92
CA ASP A 527 6.86 -18.82 -13.28
C ASP A 527 6.95 -17.29 -13.37
N ASP A 528 6.39 -16.57 -12.38
CA ASP A 528 6.53 -15.12 -12.31
C ASP A 528 7.93 -14.73 -11.81
N LEU A 529 8.83 -14.47 -12.76
CA LEU A 529 10.22 -14.12 -12.48
C LEU A 529 10.38 -12.79 -11.72
N ARG A 530 9.36 -11.91 -11.72
CA ARG A 530 9.38 -10.68 -10.91
C ARG A 530 9.29 -11.01 -9.42
N ARG A 531 8.57 -12.09 -9.05
CA ARG A 531 8.56 -12.61 -7.67
C ARG A 531 9.93 -13.14 -7.27
N LEU A 532 10.60 -13.87 -8.16
CA LEU A 532 11.97 -14.33 -7.91
C LEU A 532 12.90 -13.14 -7.66
N ASN A 533 12.88 -12.13 -8.54
CA ASN A 533 13.67 -10.91 -8.37
C ASN A 533 13.40 -10.23 -7.01
N VAL A 534 12.13 -10.07 -6.62
CA VAL A 534 11.79 -9.51 -5.31
C VAL A 534 12.37 -10.36 -4.19
N ALA A 535 12.18 -11.67 -4.19
CA ALA A 535 12.62 -12.56 -3.13
C ALA A 535 14.15 -12.54 -2.94
N LEU A 536 14.91 -12.64 -4.05
CA LEU A 536 16.38 -12.62 -4.02
C LEU A 536 16.95 -11.30 -3.49
N THR A 537 16.25 -10.19 -3.72
CA THR A 537 16.73 -8.83 -3.41
C THR A 537 16.30 -8.30 -2.03
N ARG A 538 15.80 -9.19 -1.15
CA ARG A 538 15.44 -8.84 0.24
C ARG A 538 16.59 -8.99 1.23
N ALA A 539 17.62 -9.78 0.90
CA ALA A 539 18.76 -10.04 1.76
C ALA A 539 19.77 -8.90 1.74
N LYS A 540 20.40 -8.58 2.88
CA LYS A 540 21.56 -7.69 2.93
C LYS A 540 22.88 -8.45 2.93
N ARG A 541 23.04 -9.44 3.81
CA ARG A 541 24.32 -10.12 4.08
C ARG A 541 24.34 -11.54 3.56
N LYS A 542 23.28 -12.31 3.83
CA LYS A 542 23.20 -13.72 3.46
C LYS A 542 21.83 -14.10 2.90
N LEU A 543 21.85 -14.80 1.78
CA LEU A 543 20.70 -15.34 1.08
C LEU A 543 20.82 -16.86 1.03
N ILE A 544 19.85 -17.56 1.60
CA ILE A 544 19.78 -19.02 1.59
C ILE A 544 18.52 -19.41 0.83
N VAL A 545 18.65 -20.22 -0.21
CA VAL A 545 17.52 -20.70 -1.01
C VAL A 545 17.43 -22.20 -0.87
N ILE A 546 16.23 -22.71 -0.56
CA ILE A 546 15.94 -24.12 -0.40
C ILE A 546 14.93 -24.51 -1.48
N GLY A 547 15.22 -25.59 -2.19
CA GLY A 547 14.29 -26.14 -3.18
C GLY A 547 14.86 -27.33 -3.92
N ASP A 548 14.02 -27.94 -4.75
CA ASP A 548 14.41 -29.06 -5.60
C ASP A 548 15.04 -28.55 -6.89
N ALA A 549 16.37 -28.64 -7.00
CA ALA A 549 17.10 -28.15 -8.16
C ALA A 549 16.64 -28.79 -9.48
N LYS A 550 16.19 -30.06 -9.44
CA LYS A 550 15.71 -30.76 -10.63
C LYS A 550 14.39 -30.15 -11.12
N THR A 551 13.37 -30.11 -10.25
CA THR A 551 12.06 -29.52 -10.57
C THR A 551 12.20 -28.06 -11.01
N LEU A 552 13.04 -27.27 -10.33
CA LEU A 552 13.21 -25.84 -10.64
C LEU A 552 13.94 -25.57 -11.96
N SER A 553 14.82 -26.47 -12.39
CA SER A 553 15.62 -26.30 -13.61
C SER A 553 14.80 -26.44 -14.90
N SER A 554 13.52 -26.84 -14.82
CA SER A 554 12.59 -26.78 -15.96
C SER A 554 12.36 -25.35 -16.45
N ASN A 555 12.58 -24.35 -15.60
CA ASN A 555 12.59 -22.94 -15.98
C ASN A 555 14.02 -22.42 -16.12
N GLU A 556 14.32 -21.80 -17.26
CA GLU A 556 15.68 -21.38 -17.61
C GLU A 556 16.30 -20.38 -16.63
N THR A 557 15.48 -19.51 -16.04
CA THR A 557 15.97 -18.48 -15.10
C THR A 557 16.40 -19.09 -13.78
N TYR A 558 15.62 -20.06 -13.28
CA TYR A 558 16.00 -20.82 -12.09
C TYR A 558 17.23 -21.69 -12.36
N ARG A 559 17.33 -22.32 -13.54
CA ARG A 559 18.53 -23.04 -13.96
C ARG A 559 19.76 -22.13 -13.94
N ARG A 560 19.70 -20.96 -14.57
CA ARG A 560 20.78 -19.95 -14.55
C ARG A 560 21.13 -19.50 -13.13
N PHE A 561 20.14 -19.33 -12.25
CA PHE A 561 20.38 -19.00 -10.85
C PHE A 561 21.13 -20.12 -10.12
N ILE A 562 20.70 -21.37 -10.29
CA ILE A 562 21.35 -22.53 -9.67
C ILE A 562 22.79 -22.68 -10.18
N ASP A 563 23.02 -22.52 -11.48
CA ASP A 563 24.36 -22.58 -12.08
C ASP A 563 25.25 -21.44 -11.56
N PHE A 564 24.72 -20.23 -11.42
CA PHE A 564 25.41 -19.12 -10.77
C PHE A 564 25.83 -19.45 -9.33
N VAL A 565 24.94 -20.07 -8.54
CA VAL A 565 25.29 -20.45 -7.16
C VAL A 565 26.33 -21.57 -7.12
N LYS A 566 26.30 -22.52 -8.06
CA LYS A 566 27.34 -23.55 -8.18
C LYS A 566 28.71 -22.96 -8.54
N GLU A 567 28.74 -21.93 -9.39
CA GLU A 567 29.98 -21.29 -9.83
C GLU A 567 30.57 -20.38 -8.75
N LYS A 568 29.73 -19.57 -8.08
CA LYS A 568 30.20 -18.45 -7.25
C LYS A 568 29.72 -18.44 -5.81
N GLY A 569 28.69 -19.22 -5.48
CA GLY A 569 28.14 -19.34 -4.14
C GLY A 569 28.46 -20.70 -3.52
N LYS A 570 27.54 -21.19 -2.68
CA LYS A 570 27.64 -22.53 -2.08
C LYS A 570 26.42 -23.36 -2.46
N PHE A 571 26.65 -24.48 -3.13
CA PHE A 571 25.60 -25.46 -3.45
C PHE A 571 25.74 -26.66 -2.51
N VAL A 572 24.70 -26.94 -1.72
CA VAL A 572 24.71 -27.93 -0.64
C VAL A 572 23.55 -28.90 -0.84
N SER A 573 23.81 -30.21 -0.80
CA SER A 573 22.73 -31.20 -0.75
C SER A 573 22.16 -31.31 0.67
N VAL A 574 20.84 -31.44 0.80
CA VAL A 574 20.18 -31.56 2.11
C VAL A 574 20.67 -32.76 2.93
N GLU A 575 21.15 -33.83 2.29
CA GLU A 575 21.78 -34.98 2.97
C GLU A 575 22.99 -34.61 3.82
N LEU A 576 23.73 -33.56 3.41
CA LEU A 576 24.87 -33.08 4.16
C LEU A 576 24.42 -32.36 5.43
N LEU A 577 23.27 -31.68 5.39
CA LEU A 577 22.69 -30.99 6.56
C LEU A 577 22.14 -32.00 7.59
N GLU A 578 21.50 -33.09 7.15
CA GLU A 578 20.93 -34.11 8.04
C GLU A 578 22.00 -34.85 8.87
N LYS A 579 23.26 -34.87 8.42
CA LYS A 579 24.37 -35.56 9.11
C LYS A 579 24.96 -34.78 10.29
N LYS A 580 24.36 -33.66 10.74
CA LYS A 580 24.78 -32.78 11.87
C LYS A 580 26.20 -32.18 11.79
N ALA A 581 27.01 -32.50 10.78
CA ALA A 581 28.36 -31.97 10.60
C ALA A 581 28.41 -30.62 9.86
N VAL A 582 27.25 -30.02 9.56
CA VAL A 582 27.07 -28.95 8.56
C VAL A 582 26.08 -27.88 9.04
N LEU A 583 25.58 -27.95 10.29
CA LEU A 583 24.69 -26.96 10.90
C LEU A 583 25.40 -26.15 11.98
#